data_AF-A0A7R9WEC7-F1
#
_entry.id   AF-A0A7R9WEC7-F1
#
_cell.length_a   1.000
_cell.length_b   1.000
_cell.length_c   1.000
_cell.angle_alpha   90.00
_cell.angle_beta   90.00
_cell.angle_gamma   90.00
#
_symmetry.space_group_name_H-M   'P 1'
#
loop_
_entity.id
_entity.type
_entity.pdbx_description
1 polymer ?
#
loop_
_entity_poly.entity_id
_entity_poly.type
_entity_poly.pdbx_seq_one_letter_code
_entity_poly.pdbx_strand_id
1 'polypeptide(L)'
;MLWSVAMGKRAVGVEIRGDPFLLIRWNIREDLYHQLGLIDNMMMKRYGEEGVPHRADGEILSLADCFYNPKKTAGYVVGDEVISGYDKVRNLAGTIHHIEFIDDRYKNGKPNRIVTTLPRPEPPEKPDPSAIHSSVKKMLN
;
A
#
# COMPACT_ATOMS: atom_id res chain seq x y z
N MET A 1 11.09 -3.72 9.73
CA MET A 1 11.72 -5.01 9.35
C MET A 1 12.25 -4.97 7.91
N LEU A 2 11.39 -4.82 6.89
CA LEU A 2 11.79 -4.89 5.48
C LEU A 2 12.91 -3.90 5.11
N TRP A 3 12.87 -2.67 5.62
CA TRP A 3 13.94 -1.70 5.43
C TRP A 3 15.32 -2.19 5.92
N SER A 4 15.36 -2.81 7.10
CA SER A 4 16.59 -3.39 7.66
C SER A 4 17.15 -4.47 6.74
N VAL A 5 16.28 -5.35 6.21
CA VAL A 5 16.66 -6.38 5.24
C VAL A 5 17.17 -5.75 3.95
N ALA A 6 16.47 -4.76 3.40
CA ALA A 6 16.90 -4.04 2.20
C ALA A 6 18.27 -3.33 2.38
N MET A 7 18.62 -2.96 3.61
CA MET A 7 19.93 -2.39 3.95
C MET A 7 21.04 -3.42 4.19
N GLY A 8 20.80 -4.72 4.00
CA GLY A 8 21.80 -5.77 4.27
C GLY A 8 21.90 -6.17 5.73
N LYS A 9 20.90 -5.83 6.56
CA LYS A 9 20.84 -6.22 7.96
C LYS A 9 19.93 -7.44 8.12
N ARG A 10 20.15 -8.19 9.19
CA ARG A 10 19.27 -9.28 9.60
C ARG A 10 18.12 -8.71 10.42
N ALA A 11 16.93 -9.25 10.23
CA ALA A 11 15.77 -8.92 11.04
C ALA A 11 14.95 -10.19 11.30
N VAL A 12 14.32 -10.26 12.47
CA VAL A 12 13.41 -11.34 12.85
C VAL A 12 12.02 -10.74 12.98
N GLY A 13 11.08 -11.24 12.20
CA GLY A 13 9.67 -10.93 12.36
C GLY A 13 9.07 -11.86 13.41
N VAL A 14 8.41 -11.28 14.41
CA VAL A 14 7.59 -12.05 15.35
C VAL A 14 6.14 -11.71 15.00
N GLU A 15 5.45 -12.64 14.35
CA GLU A 15 4.01 -12.52 14.13
C GLU A 15 3.30 -13.11 15.34
N ILE A 16 2.60 -12.25 16.06
CA ILE A 16 1.86 -12.60 17.29
C ILE A 16 0.36 -12.76 17.02
N ARG A 17 -0.09 -12.45 15.80
CA ARG A 17 -1.43 -12.75 15.33
C ARG A 17 -1.44 -14.22 14.88
N GLY A 18 -2.18 -15.07 15.59
CA GLY A 18 -2.64 -16.35 15.02
C GLY A 18 -3.41 -16.09 13.72
N ASP A 19 -3.47 -17.09 12.84
CA ASP A 19 -3.95 -17.06 11.45
C ASP A 19 -4.59 -15.74 11.01
N PRO A 20 -4.06 -15.06 9.97
CA PRO A 20 -4.55 -13.76 9.56
C PRO A 20 -6.07 -13.79 9.41
N PHE A 21 -6.77 -13.04 10.25
CA PHE A 21 -8.23 -12.98 10.23
C PHE A 21 -8.71 -12.71 8.80
N LEU A 22 -9.62 -13.55 8.31
CA LEU A 22 -10.32 -13.33 7.05
C LEU A 22 -10.95 -11.93 7.09
N LEU A 23 -10.82 -11.15 5.99
CA LEU A 23 -11.38 -9.80 5.78
C LEU A 23 -10.48 -8.58 6.03
N ILE A 24 -9.15 -8.69 5.99
CA ILE A 24 -8.29 -7.48 6.04
C ILE A 24 -8.30 -6.76 4.70
N ARG A 25 -9.06 -5.65 4.62
CA ARG A 25 -8.92 -4.67 3.53
C ARG A 25 -7.89 -3.62 3.93
N TRP A 26 -6.82 -3.49 3.16
CA TRP A 26 -5.84 -2.42 3.37
C TRP A 26 -6.24 -1.22 2.52
N ASN A 27 -6.29 -0.04 3.13
CA ASN A 27 -6.25 1.21 2.40
C ASN A 27 -4.89 1.82 2.71
N ILE A 28 -3.99 1.82 1.73
CA ILE A 28 -2.67 2.40 1.90
C ILE A 28 -2.63 3.82 1.37
N ARG A 29 -1.83 4.66 2.02
CA ARG A 29 -1.50 5.98 1.46
C ARG A 29 -0.53 5.81 0.30
N GLU A 30 -0.59 6.72 -0.65
CA GLU A 30 0.34 6.78 -1.80
C GLU A 30 1.83 6.76 -1.35
N ASP A 31 2.16 7.48 -0.27
CA ASP A 31 3.52 7.48 0.29
C ASP A 31 4.01 6.07 0.66
N LEU A 32 3.14 5.22 1.22
CA LEU A 32 3.49 3.84 1.55
C LEU A 32 3.75 3.02 0.28
N TYR A 33 2.96 3.22 -0.78
CA TYR A 33 3.20 2.57 -2.07
C TYR A 33 4.59 2.91 -2.63
N HIS A 34 5.01 4.18 -2.56
CA HIS A 34 6.34 4.60 -2.97
C HIS A 34 7.45 4.00 -2.10
N GLN A 35 7.24 3.91 -0.78
CA GLN A 35 8.19 3.26 0.13
C GLN A 35 8.35 1.76 -0.17
N LEU A 36 7.26 1.05 -0.50
CA LEU A 36 7.33 -0.36 -0.89
C LEU A 36 8.14 -0.54 -2.19
N GLY A 37 7.94 0.33 -3.19
CA GLY A 37 8.73 0.27 -4.42
C GLY A 37 10.20 0.66 -4.22
N LEU A 38 10.49 1.58 -3.29
CA LEU A 38 11.86 1.86 -2.88
C LEU A 38 12.52 0.63 -2.25
N ILE A 39 11.80 -0.10 -1.38
CA ILE A 39 12.29 -1.34 -0.78
C ILE A 39 12.53 -2.40 -1.86
N ASP A 40 11.61 -2.60 -2.80
CA ASP A 40 11.78 -3.52 -3.94
C ASP A 40 13.08 -3.21 -4.69
N ASN A 41 13.29 -1.94 -5.06
CA ASN A 41 14.49 -1.49 -5.76
C ASN A 41 15.77 -1.71 -4.94
N MET A 42 15.73 -1.43 -3.63
CA MET A 42 16.87 -1.62 -2.74
C MET A 42 17.23 -3.09 -2.60
N MET A 43 16.22 -3.97 -2.45
CA MET A 43 16.42 -5.42 -2.34
C MET A 43 16.98 -5.98 -3.65
N MET A 44 16.38 -5.62 -4.79
CA MET A 44 16.85 -6.06 -6.12
C MET A 44 18.32 -5.64 -6.36
N LYS A 45 18.65 -4.36 -6.11
CA LYS A 45 20.02 -3.86 -6.25
C LYS A 45 21.02 -4.57 -5.33
N ARG A 46 20.57 -5.03 -4.16
CA ARG A 46 21.45 -5.69 -3.18
C ARG A 46 21.71 -7.14 -3.51
N TYR A 47 20.64 -7.86 -3.75
CA TYR A 47 20.60 -9.31 -3.68
C TYR A 47 20.52 -9.94 -5.08
N GLY A 48 20.23 -9.13 -6.10
CA GLY A 48 19.93 -9.61 -7.44
C GLY A 48 18.60 -10.36 -7.48
N GLU A 49 18.23 -10.80 -8.69
CA GLU A 49 17.00 -11.53 -8.96
C GLU A 49 16.89 -12.80 -8.11
N GLU A 50 17.92 -13.65 -8.10
CA GLU A 50 17.97 -14.89 -7.32
C GLU A 50 17.90 -14.69 -5.80
N GLY A 51 18.27 -13.50 -5.31
CA GLY A 51 18.36 -13.21 -3.88
C GLY A 51 17.13 -12.50 -3.30
N VAL A 52 16.15 -12.13 -4.14
CA VAL A 52 14.88 -11.56 -3.66
C VAL A 52 13.80 -12.64 -3.50
N PRO A 53 12.74 -12.38 -2.72
CA PRO A 53 11.65 -13.34 -2.57
C PRO A 53 10.94 -13.60 -3.89
N HIS A 54 10.57 -14.85 -4.10
CA HIS A 54 9.74 -15.30 -5.21
C HIS A 54 8.41 -15.82 -4.69
N ARG A 55 7.38 -15.71 -5.52
CA ARG A 55 6.11 -16.41 -5.35
C ARG A 55 6.32 -17.91 -5.62
N ALA A 56 5.35 -18.74 -5.24
CA ALA A 56 5.46 -20.19 -5.44
C ALA A 56 5.48 -20.61 -6.93
N ASP A 57 5.09 -19.73 -7.85
CA ASP A 57 5.19 -19.92 -9.30
C ASP A 57 6.54 -19.49 -9.89
N GLY A 58 7.48 -19.01 -9.06
CA GLY A 58 8.79 -18.56 -9.47
C GLY A 58 8.88 -17.11 -9.95
N GLU A 59 7.78 -16.35 -9.99
CA GLU A 59 7.85 -14.91 -10.29
C GLU A 59 8.42 -14.13 -9.09
N ILE A 60 9.19 -13.07 -9.35
CA ILE A 60 9.65 -12.16 -8.30
C ILE A 60 8.45 -11.57 -7.57
N LEU A 61 8.47 -11.62 -6.24
CA LEU A 61 7.49 -10.98 -5.39
C LEU A 61 7.83 -9.49 -5.23
N SER A 62 7.16 -8.61 -5.98
CA SER A 62 7.23 -7.16 -5.75
C SER A 62 6.21 -6.73 -4.68
N LEU A 63 6.69 -6.08 -3.63
CA LEU A 63 5.85 -5.52 -2.58
C LEU A 63 4.89 -4.46 -3.15
N ALA A 64 5.41 -3.53 -3.95
CA ALA A 64 4.57 -2.48 -4.54
C ALA A 64 3.45 -3.08 -5.39
N ASP A 65 3.77 -4.05 -6.26
CA ASP A 65 2.81 -4.73 -7.14
C ASP A 65 1.74 -5.55 -6.40
N CYS A 66 2.08 -6.15 -5.25
CA CYS A 66 1.13 -6.90 -4.44
C CYS A 66 0.09 -5.97 -3.77
N PHE A 67 0.56 -4.83 -3.28
CA PHE A 67 -0.31 -3.86 -2.64
C PHE A 67 -1.14 -3.07 -3.65
N TYR A 68 -0.51 -2.61 -4.73
CA TYR A 68 -1.18 -1.82 -5.74
C TYR A 68 -0.53 -1.94 -7.13
N ASN A 69 -1.33 -2.30 -8.12
CA ASN A 69 -1.02 -2.19 -9.53
C ASN A 69 -2.25 -1.63 -10.26
N PRO A 70 -2.10 -0.56 -11.07
CA PRO A 70 -3.23 0.06 -11.77
C PRO A 70 -3.90 -0.87 -12.80
N LYS A 71 -3.22 -1.94 -13.22
CA LYS A 71 -3.76 -2.95 -14.14
C LYS A 71 -4.56 -4.05 -13.44
N LYS A 72 -4.52 -4.09 -12.11
CA LYS A 72 -5.23 -5.08 -11.28
C LYS A 72 -6.48 -4.46 -10.67
N THR A 73 -7.42 -5.32 -10.31
CA THR A 73 -8.66 -4.89 -9.65
C THR A 73 -8.50 -4.87 -8.13
N ALA A 74 -9.15 -3.94 -7.45
CA ALA A 74 -9.26 -4.05 -5.99
C ALA A 74 -10.17 -5.23 -5.65
N GLY A 75 -9.80 -6.04 -4.66
CA GLY A 75 -10.66 -7.14 -4.26
C GLY A 75 -10.22 -7.85 -3.00
N TYR A 76 -10.92 -8.94 -2.68
CA TYR A 76 -10.58 -9.79 -1.58
C TYR A 76 -9.42 -10.70 -1.98
N VAL A 77 -8.33 -10.64 -1.24
CA VAL A 77 -7.19 -11.54 -1.39
C VAL A 77 -6.63 -11.88 -0.02
N VAL A 78 -6.26 -13.14 0.17
CA VAL A 78 -5.56 -13.59 1.37
C VAL A 78 -4.06 -13.47 1.14
N GLY A 79 -3.30 -13.00 2.14
CA GLY A 79 -1.85 -12.82 1.99
C GLY A 79 -1.12 -14.07 1.48
N ASP A 80 -1.53 -15.24 1.96
CA ASP A 80 -0.96 -16.54 1.56
C ASP A 80 -1.28 -16.89 0.09
N GLU A 81 -2.39 -16.42 -0.46
CA GLU A 81 -2.73 -16.60 -1.88
C GLU A 81 -1.79 -15.78 -2.78
N VAL A 82 -1.34 -14.62 -2.30
CA VAL A 82 -0.36 -13.79 -3.02
C VAL A 82 1.01 -14.48 -3.04
N ILE A 83 1.44 -15.03 -1.90
CA ILE A 83 2.73 -15.74 -1.79
C ILE A 83 2.71 -17.05 -2.58
N SER A 84 1.61 -17.80 -2.53
CA SER A 84 1.43 -19.03 -3.31
C SER A 84 1.17 -18.77 -4.81
N GLY A 85 1.03 -17.52 -5.24
CA GLY A 85 0.84 -17.15 -6.64
C GLY A 85 -0.57 -17.37 -7.18
N TYR A 86 -1.54 -17.67 -6.32
CA TYR A 86 -2.92 -17.99 -6.69
C TYR A 86 -3.71 -16.76 -7.17
N ASP A 87 -3.54 -15.60 -6.52
CA ASP A 87 -4.24 -14.37 -6.90
C ASP A 87 -3.29 -13.32 -7.47
N LYS A 88 -3.24 -13.24 -8.80
CA LYS A 88 -2.40 -12.31 -9.56
C LYS A 88 -3.15 -11.08 -10.08
N VAL A 89 -4.48 -11.10 -10.04
CA VAL A 89 -5.32 -10.11 -10.71
C VAL A 89 -5.94 -9.11 -9.73
N ARG A 90 -5.75 -9.33 -8.43
CA ARG A 90 -6.21 -8.44 -7.37
C ARG A 90 -5.08 -7.75 -6.63
N ASN A 91 -5.40 -6.56 -6.13
CA ASN A 91 -4.57 -5.78 -5.22
C ASN A 91 -4.96 -6.08 -3.76
N LEU A 92 -3.98 -6.13 -2.86
CA LEU A 92 -4.24 -6.12 -1.40
C LEU A 92 -4.88 -4.80 -0.94
N ALA A 93 -4.58 -3.69 -1.64
CA ALA A 93 -5.14 -2.39 -1.34
C ALA A 93 -6.38 -2.05 -2.18
N GLY A 94 -7.33 -1.36 -1.55
CA GLY A 94 -8.52 -0.81 -2.20
C GLY A 94 -8.24 0.51 -2.93
N THR A 95 -9.14 0.89 -3.84
CA THR A 95 -9.15 2.20 -4.50
C THR A 95 -10.26 3.08 -3.94
N ILE A 96 -9.93 4.34 -3.66
CA ILE A 96 -10.93 5.35 -3.27
C ILE A 96 -11.58 5.86 -4.56
N HIS A 97 -12.91 5.75 -4.64
CA HIS A 97 -13.69 6.25 -5.78
C HIS A 97 -14.39 7.56 -5.47
N HIS A 98 -14.72 7.80 -4.19
CA HIS A 98 -15.52 8.94 -3.75
C HIS A 98 -15.05 9.41 -2.38
N ILE A 99 -14.92 10.73 -2.20
CA ILE A 99 -14.53 11.35 -0.94
C ILE A 99 -15.52 12.48 -0.65
N GLU A 100 -16.19 12.39 0.49
CA GLU A 100 -17.08 13.43 1.00
C GLU A 100 -16.71 13.78 2.43
N PHE A 101 -16.68 15.09 2.70
CA PHE A 101 -16.68 15.64 4.04
C PHE A 101 -18.07 16.19 4.32
N ILE A 102 -18.73 15.61 5.32
CA ILE A 102 -20.06 16.04 5.76
C ILE A 102 -19.90 16.78 7.08
N ASP A 103 -20.27 18.05 7.09
CA ASP A 103 -20.34 18.89 8.29
C ASP A 103 -21.80 19.17 8.63
N ASP A 104 -22.29 18.50 9.67
CA ASP A 104 -23.68 18.60 10.16
C ASP A 104 -23.82 19.52 11.39
N ARG A 105 -22.81 20.36 11.68
CA ARG A 105 -22.85 21.26 12.84
C ARG A 105 -24.00 22.26 12.69
N TYR A 106 -24.72 22.47 13.79
CA TYR A 106 -25.79 23.46 13.86
C TYR A 106 -25.21 24.86 13.65
N LYS A 107 -25.93 25.69 12.89
CA LYS A 107 -25.58 27.09 12.65
C LYS A 107 -26.77 27.94 13.03
N ASN A 108 -26.57 28.88 13.96
CA ASN A 108 -27.63 29.76 14.47
C ASN A 108 -28.86 29.01 15.02
N GLY A 109 -28.62 27.94 15.79
CA GLY A 109 -29.68 27.14 16.42
C GLY A 109 -30.48 26.24 15.47
N LYS A 110 -30.08 26.14 14.19
CA LYS A 110 -30.73 25.27 13.20
C LYS A 110 -29.78 24.19 12.70
N PRO A 111 -30.29 23.00 12.34
CA PRO A 111 -29.50 22.01 11.60
C PRO A 111 -28.93 22.63 10.32
N ASN A 112 -27.67 22.36 10.03
CA ASN A 112 -26.99 22.86 8.84
C ASN A 112 -26.03 21.78 8.33
N ARG A 113 -26.34 21.18 7.18
CA ARG A 113 -25.50 20.20 6.50
C ARG A 113 -24.72 20.88 5.38
N ILE A 114 -23.40 20.74 5.41
CA ILE A 114 -22.51 21.11 4.31
C ILE A 114 -21.82 19.84 3.84
N VAL A 115 -21.93 19.53 2.56
CA VAL A 115 -21.21 18.42 1.93
C VAL A 115 -20.13 19.02 1.04
N THR A 116 -18.88 18.68 1.31
CA THR A 116 -17.75 19.01 0.44
C THR A 116 -17.25 17.73 -0.21
N THR A 117 -17.44 17.62 -1.52
CA THR A 117 -16.93 16.51 -2.31
C THR A 117 -15.54 16.86 -2.81
N LEU A 118 -14.58 15.96 -2.62
CA LEU A 118 -13.25 16.09 -3.24
C LEU A 118 -13.20 15.25 -4.51
N PRO A 119 -12.39 15.66 -5.52
CA PRO A 119 -12.11 14.80 -6.65
C PRO A 119 -11.48 13.49 -6.16
N ARG A 120 -11.73 12.43 -6.93
CA ARG A 120 -11.05 11.15 -6.74
C ARG A 120 -9.54 11.36 -6.81
N PRO A 121 -8.75 10.80 -5.88
CA PRO A 121 -7.29 10.81 -6.02
C PRO A 121 -6.89 9.93 -7.20
N GLU A 122 -6.10 10.50 -8.11
CA GLU A 122 -5.51 9.76 -9.22
C GLU A 122 -4.38 8.88 -8.67
N PRO A 123 -4.45 7.55 -8.86
CA PRO A 123 -3.41 6.68 -8.34
C PRO A 123 -2.13 6.78 -9.19
N PRO A 124 -0.95 6.61 -8.57
CA PRO A 124 0.31 6.61 -9.30
C PRO A 124 0.42 5.40 -10.23
N GLU A 125 0.99 5.59 -11.42
CA GLU A 125 1.21 4.49 -12.37
C GLU A 125 2.34 3.54 -11.94
N LYS A 126 3.34 4.08 -11.23
CA LYS A 126 4.53 3.36 -10.77
C LYS A 126 5.04 3.93 -9.45
N PRO A 127 5.80 3.17 -8.67
CA PRO A 127 6.43 3.71 -7.47
C PRO A 127 7.48 4.77 -7.84
N ASP A 128 7.46 5.90 -7.14
CA ASP A 128 8.42 6.98 -7.30
C ASP A 128 9.03 7.35 -5.95
N PRO A 129 10.28 6.98 -5.67
CA PRO A 129 10.95 7.34 -4.42
C PRO A 129 11.07 8.85 -4.18
N SER A 130 11.02 9.68 -5.23
CA SER A 130 11.09 11.14 -5.09
C SER A 130 9.80 11.76 -4.56
N ALA A 131 8.68 11.04 -4.67
CA ALA A 131 7.38 11.41 -4.12
C ALA A 131 7.23 11.04 -2.62
N ILE A 132 8.24 10.39 -2.02
CA ILE A 132 8.25 10.10 -0.58
C ILE A 132 8.48 11.39 0.20
N HIS A 133 7.56 11.70 1.10
CA HIS A 133 7.61 12.92 1.89
C HIS A 133 8.76 12.86 2.90
N SER A 134 9.80 13.65 2.65
CA SER A 134 11.01 13.70 3.49
C SER A 134 11.00 14.83 4.52
N SER A 135 9.99 15.69 4.52
CA SER A 135 9.94 16.87 5.39
C SER A 135 8.53 17.17 5.89
N VAL A 136 8.35 17.08 7.21
CA VAL A 136 7.11 17.50 7.90
C VAL A 136 6.79 18.97 7.61
N LYS A 137 7.81 19.84 7.54
CA LYS A 137 7.62 21.26 7.22
C LYS A 137 6.98 21.47 5.83
N LYS A 138 7.37 20.67 4.84
CA LYS A 138 6.76 20.73 3.49
C LYS A 138 5.34 20.17 3.47
N MET A 139 4.98 19.26 4.38
CA MET A 139 3.64 18.69 4.45
C MET A 139 2.61 19.61 5.11
N LEU A 140 3.06 20.55 5.95
CA LEU A 140 2.19 21.45 6.72
C LEU A 140 1.90 22.79 6.02
N ASN A 141 2.54 23.04 4.87
CA ASN A 141 2.40 24.25 4.07
C ASN A 141 1.71 23.95 2.74
#